data_AF-A0A832WYD6-F1
#
_entry.id   AF-A0A832WYD6-F1
#
_cell.length_a   1.000
_cell.length_b   1.000
_cell.length_c   1.000
_cell.angle_alpha   90.00
_cell.angle_beta   90.00
_cell.angle_gamma   90.00
#
_symmetry.space_group_name_H-M   'P 1'
#
loop_
_entity.id
_entity.type
_entity.pdbx_description
1 polymer ?
#
loop_
_entity_poly.entity_id
_entity_poly.type
_entity_poly.pdbx_seq_one_letter_code
_entity_poly.pdbx_strand_id
1 'polypeptide(L)'
;MDFTGTWHIYDMELWDEDYFNMEVQAYITIKPDKMGNFQFGLVYGFIDGKIVDYVDGKRFEFTWEGNEECDHVFGSGWIKIKEKDLLEGEFRFHLGDSSTFLARKAKQ
;
A
#
# COMPACT_ATOMS: atom_id res chain seq x y z
N MET A 1 -15.21 8.96 -2.16
CA MET A 1 -14.13 8.55 -1.24
C MET A 1 -12.82 8.94 -1.89
N ASP A 2 -11.96 9.64 -1.16
CA ASP A 2 -10.69 10.13 -1.69
C ASP A 2 -9.53 9.31 -1.11
N PHE A 3 -8.88 8.55 -1.99
CA PHE A 3 -7.70 7.75 -1.67
C PHE A 3 -6.45 8.63 -1.46
N THR A 4 -6.48 9.89 -1.90
CA THR A 4 -5.34 10.80 -1.85
C THR A 4 -4.91 11.08 -0.41
N GLY A 5 -3.59 11.07 -0.21
CA GLY A 5 -2.93 11.32 1.07
C GLY A 5 -1.98 10.18 1.47
N THR A 6 -1.37 10.34 2.63
CA THR A 6 -0.54 9.32 3.27
C THR A 6 -1.37 8.50 4.24
N TRP A 7 -1.18 7.19 4.20
CA TRP A 7 -1.84 6.22 5.06
C TRP A 7 -0.77 5.39 5.76
N HIS A 8 -0.80 5.37 7.09
CA HIS A 8 0.12 4.57 7.89
C HIS A 8 -0.42 3.16 8.05
N ILE A 9 0.37 2.18 7.64
CA ILE A 9 0.08 0.76 7.79
C ILE A 9 0.29 0.40 9.27
N TYR A 10 -0.70 -0.23 9.88
CA TYR A 10 -0.68 -0.61 11.30
C TYR A 10 -0.88 -2.11 11.52
N ASP A 11 -1.14 -2.87 10.45
CA ASP A 11 -1.33 -4.30 10.49
C ASP A 11 -1.00 -4.89 9.10
N MET A 12 -0.34 -6.04 9.07
CA MET A 12 -0.03 -6.82 7.88
C MET A 12 -0.17 -8.32 8.18
N GLU A 13 -0.59 -9.09 7.19
CA GLU A 13 -0.82 -10.53 7.34
C GLU A 13 0.46 -11.35 7.48
N LEU A 14 1.51 -11.02 6.72
CA LEU A 14 2.74 -11.82 6.68
C LEU A 14 3.87 -11.29 7.56
N TRP A 15 3.84 -10.00 7.89
CA TRP A 15 4.92 -9.33 8.62
C TRP A 15 4.39 -8.69 9.90
N ASP A 16 5.11 -8.88 11.00
CA ASP A 16 4.78 -8.26 12.26
C ASP A 16 5.15 -6.77 12.31
N GLU A 17 4.67 -6.09 13.35
CA GLU A 17 4.86 -4.65 13.54
C GLU A 17 6.32 -4.24 13.64
N ASP A 18 7.15 -5.07 14.27
CA ASP A 18 8.59 -4.83 14.39
C ASP A 18 9.26 -4.86 13.01
N TYR A 19 8.84 -5.77 12.12
CA TYR A 19 9.35 -5.83 10.76
C TYR A 19 8.83 -4.69 9.89
N PHE A 20 7.50 -4.51 9.76
CA PHE A 20 7.00 -3.55 8.77
C PHE A 20 7.36 -2.10 9.13
N ASN A 21 7.57 -1.79 10.41
CA ASN A 21 8.04 -0.47 10.85
C ASN A 21 9.57 -0.36 11.03
N MET A 22 10.36 -1.36 10.60
CA MET A 22 11.79 -1.45 10.91
C MET A 22 12.61 -0.20 10.54
N GLU A 23 12.45 0.31 9.32
CA GLU A 23 13.21 1.48 8.82
C GLU A 23 12.45 2.80 8.99
N VAL A 24 11.14 2.76 8.77
CA VAL A 24 10.23 3.91 8.85
C VAL A 24 8.87 3.42 9.32
N GLN A 25 8.05 4.34 9.86
CA GLN A 25 6.61 4.08 10.02
C GLN A 25 6.05 3.62 8.66
N ALA A 26 5.59 2.38 8.57
CA ALA A 26 5.09 1.80 7.34
C ALA A 26 3.97 2.65 6.77
N TYR A 27 4.00 2.90 5.46
CA TYR A 27 3.07 3.80 4.82
C TYR A 27 2.83 3.50 3.35
N ILE A 28 1.70 4.01 2.84
CA ILE A 28 1.43 4.18 1.42
C ILE A 28 0.89 5.59 1.17
N THR A 29 1.46 6.29 0.20
CA THR A 29 1.04 7.63 -0.22
C THR A 29 0.47 7.59 -1.62
N ILE A 30 -0.74 8.10 -1.78
CA ILE A 30 -1.42 8.25 -3.08
C ILE A 30 -1.55 9.74 -3.40
N LYS A 31 -1.08 10.14 -4.58
CA LYS A 31 -1.13 11.52 -5.08
C LYS A 31 -2.38 11.75 -5.96
N PRO A 32 -2.76 13.01 -6.22
CA PRO A 32 -3.92 13.34 -7.05
C PRO A 32 -3.88 12.73 -8.46
N ASP A 33 -2.67 12.60 -9.02
CA ASP A 33 -2.37 12.03 -10.35
C ASP A 33 -2.36 10.49 -10.38
N LYS A 34 -2.74 9.83 -9.27
CA LYS A 34 -2.75 8.36 -9.11
C LYS A 34 -1.38 7.71 -9.08
N MET A 35 -0.32 8.51 -9.01
CA MET A 35 1.01 8.05 -8.67
C MET A 35 1.19 8.01 -7.15
N GLY A 36 2.29 7.44 -6.68
CA GLY A 36 2.57 7.40 -5.26
C GLY A 36 3.84 6.65 -4.91
N ASN A 37 4.01 6.37 -3.63
CA ASN A 37 5.08 5.52 -3.12
C ASN A 37 4.67 4.90 -1.79
N PHE A 38 5.40 3.87 -1.40
CA PHE A 38 5.21 3.17 -0.14
C PHE A 38 6.55 2.72 0.41
N GLN A 39 6.58 2.43 1.70
CA GLN A 39 7.65 1.68 2.33
C GLN A 39 7.10 0.88 3.52
N PHE A 40 7.57 -0.36 3.66
CA PHE A 40 7.38 -1.20 4.84
C PHE A 40 8.57 -2.14 4.95
N GLY A 41 9.11 -2.32 6.16
CA GLY A 41 10.35 -3.06 6.38
C GLY A 41 11.46 -2.57 5.46
N LEU A 42 12.02 -3.49 4.67
CA LEU A 42 13.09 -3.22 3.72
C LEU A 42 12.58 -3.03 2.28
N VAL A 43 11.26 -3.06 2.08
CA VAL A 43 10.61 -2.93 0.78
C VAL A 43 10.14 -1.49 0.61
N TYR A 44 10.53 -0.87 -0.49
CA TYR A 44 10.03 0.44 -0.89
C TYR A 44 9.81 0.49 -2.39
N GLY A 45 8.85 1.28 -2.84
CA GLY A 45 8.54 1.35 -4.26
C GLY A 45 7.65 2.52 -4.63
N PHE A 46 7.51 2.71 -5.94
CA PHE A 46 6.61 3.68 -6.55
C PHE A 46 5.40 2.96 -7.11
N ILE A 47 4.23 3.60 -6.98
CA ILE A 47 2.97 3.03 -7.47
C ILE A 47 2.47 3.86 -8.66
N ASP A 48 1.91 3.16 -9.65
CA ASP A 48 1.11 3.70 -10.74
C ASP A 48 -0.25 3.00 -10.68
N GLY A 49 -1.32 3.79 -10.49
CA GLY A 49 -2.63 3.24 -10.19
C GLY A 49 -3.79 3.89 -10.91
N LYS A 50 -4.96 3.27 -10.71
CA LYS A 50 -6.25 3.68 -11.28
C LYS A 50 -7.37 3.38 -10.29
N ILE A 51 -8.45 4.15 -10.38
CA ILE A 51 -9.67 3.86 -9.61
C ILE A 51 -10.57 2.99 -10.47
N VAL A 52 -11.02 1.88 -9.91
CA VAL A 52 -11.92 0.91 -10.57
C VAL A 52 -13.21 0.77 -9.74
N ASP A 53 -14.35 0.80 -10.42
CA ASP A 53 -15.66 0.58 -9.82
C ASP A 53 -15.99 -0.92 -9.76
N TYR A 54 -16.31 -1.42 -8.58
CA TYR A 54 -16.82 -2.76 -8.32
C TYR A 54 -18.25 -2.71 -7.78
N VAL A 55 -18.91 -3.86 -7.75
CA VAL A 55 -20.26 -4.02 -7.16
C VAL A 55 -20.26 -3.64 -5.67
N ASP A 56 -19.16 -3.87 -4.96
CA ASP A 56 -19.01 -3.67 -3.51
C ASP A 56 -18.29 -2.35 -3.13
N GLY A 57 -18.10 -1.45 -4.09
CA GLY A 57 -17.47 -0.13 -3.91
C GLY A 57 -16.34 0.15 -4.88
N LYS A 58 -15.59 1.24 -4.64
CA LYS A 58 -14.43 1.60 -5.45
C LYS A 58 -13.16 1.01 -4.86
N ARG A 59 -12.24 0.58 -5.73
CA ARG A 59 -10.87 0.23 -5.34
C ARG A 59 -9.88 1.11 -6.10
N PHE A 60 -8.76 1.39 -5.45
CA PHE A 60 -7.56 1.90 -6.11
C PHE A 60 -6.67 0.69 -6.41
N GLU A 61 -6.58 0.30 -7.68
CA GLU A 61 -5.66 -0.75 -8.14
C GLU A 61 -4.35 -0.12 -8.60
N PHE A 62 -3.23 -0.78 -8.34
CA PHE A 62 -1.92 -0.27 -8.76
C PHE A 62 -0.96 -1.38 -9.16
N THR A 63 -0.04 -1.04 -10.05
CA THR A 63 1.24 -1.73 -10.22
C THR A 63 2.31 -0.97 -9.46
N TRP A 64 3.39 -1.66 -9.11
CA TRP A 64 4.51 -1.02 -8.43
C TRP A 64 5.84 -1.65 -8.81
N GLU A 65 6.89 -0.84 -8.73
CA GLU A 65 8.28 -1.27 -8.86
C GLU A 65 9.12 -0.62 -7.76
N GLY A 66 10.18 -1.31 -7.32
CA GLY A 66 10.90 -0.93 -6.12
C GLY A 66 12.12 -1.80 -5.85
N ASN A 67 12.57 -1.80 -4.61
CA ASN A 67 13.62 -2.69 -4.15
C ASN A 67 13.25 -3.29 -2.78
N GLU A 68 13.75 -4.48 -2.54
CA GLU A 68 13.88 -5.12 -1.24
C GLU A 68 15.39 -5.20 -0.98
N GLU A 69 15.90 -4.38 -0.07
CA GLU A 69 17.34 -4.15 0.11
C GLU A 69 18.05 -3.76 -1.22
N CYS A 70 18.80 -4.70 -1.81
CA CYS A 70 19.55 -4.53 -3.07
C CYS A 70 18.88 -5.20 -4.27
N ASP A 71 17.77 -5.91 -4.07
CA ASP A 71 17.11 -6.68 -5.10
C ASP A 71 15.92 -5.92 -5.68
N HIS A 72 15.91 -5.78 -7.00
CA HIS A 72 14.81 -5.15 -7.70
C HIS A 72 13.58 -6.06 -7.67
N VAL A 73 12.48 -5.52 -7.15
CA VAL A 73 11.20 -6.22 -7.01
C VAL A 73 10.07 -5.38 -7.59
N PHE A 74 9.02 -6.04 -8.03
CA PHE A 74 7.86 -5.39 -8.63
C PHE A 74 6.62 -6.25 -8.44
N GLY A 75 5.46 -5.65 -8.62
CA GLY A 75 4.21 -6.33 -8.35
C GLY A 75 2.98 -5.49 -8.61
N SER A 76 1.91 -5.87 -7.93
CA SER A 76 0.61 -5.20 -8.00
C SER A 76 -0.02 -5.13 -6.62
N GLY A 77 -1.09 -4.36 -6.49
CA GLY A 77 -1.87 -4.31 -5.29
C GLY A 77 -3.19 -3.60 -5.49
N TRP A 78 -3.97 -3.55 -4.42
CA TRP A 78 -5.22 -2.82 -4.39
C TRP A 78 -5.47 -2.24 -3.00
N ILE A 79 -6.26 -1.17 -2.96
CA ILE A 79 -6.73 -0.52 -1.73
C ILE A 79 -8.23 -0.28 -1.82
N LYS A 80 -8.94 -0.52 -0.71
CA LYS A 80 -10.35 -0.20 -0.51
C LYS A 80 -10.52 0.58 0.79
N ILE A 81 -11.26 1.69 0.74
CA ILE A 81 -11.63 2.44 1.95
C ILE A 81 -12.77 1.69 2.64
N LYS A 82 -12.54 1.23 3.87
CA LYS A 82 -13.56 0.54 4.68
C LYS A 82 -14.52 1.53 5.32
N GLU A 83 -13.95 2.56 5.94
CA GLU A 83 -14.67 3.65 6.58
C GLU A 83 -13.81 4.91 6.58
N LYS A 84 -14.30 5.99 7.22
CA LYS A 84 -13.55 7.25 7.25
C LYS A 84 -12.16 7.02 7.87
N ASP A 85 -11.13 7.44 7.15
CA ASP A 85 -9.72 7.37 7.57
C ASP A 85 -9.18 5.95 7.81
N LEU A 86 -9.86 4.92 7.31
CA LEU A 86 -9.45 3.51 7.40
C LEU A 86 -9.57 2.81 6.05
N LEU A 87 -8.48 2.18 5.63
CA LEU A 87 -8.44 1.35 4.42
C LEU A 87 -7.90 -0.04 4.72
N GLU A 88 -8.25 -0.97 3.84
CA GLU A 88 -7.59 -2.26 3.69
C GLU A 88 -7.00 -2.35 2.29
N GLY A 89 -5.97 -3.18 2.13
CA GLY A 89 -5.38 -3.43 0.84
C GLY A 89 -4.56 -4.70 0.82
N GLU A 90 -3.91 -4.92 -0.31
CA GLU A 90 -3.00 -6.04 -0.52
C GLU A 90 -1.80 -5.56 -1.33
N PHE A 91 -0.60 -5.97 -0.91
CA PHE A 91 0.58 -5.98 -1.75
C PHE A 91 0.80 -7.39 -2.27
N ARG A 92 1.04 -7.52 -3.57
CA ARG A 92 1.40 -8.77 -4.23
C ARG A 92 2.71 -8.59 -4.97
N PHE A 93 3.69 -9.42 -4.63
CA PHE A 93 4.97 -9.50 -5.32
C PHE A 93 4.81 -10.36 -6.58
N HIS A 94 5.42 -9.95 -7.69
CA HIS A 94 5.47 -10.78 -8.89
C HIS A 94 6.31 -12.04 -8.61
N LEU A 95 5.70 -13.22 -8.75
CA LEU A 95 6.33 -14.52 -8.43
C LEU A 95 6.79 -14.65 -6.97
N GLY A 96 6.17 -13.89 -6.07
CA GLY A 96 6.42 -13.96 -4.63
C GLY A 96 5.13 -14.00 -3.84
N ASP A 97 5.22 -13.52 -2.61
CA ASP A 97 4.12 -13.54 -1.67
C ASP A 97 3.09 -12.43 -1.93
N SER A 98 1.92 -12.59 -1.30
CA SER A 98 0.90 -11.56 -1.17
C SER A 98 0.56 -11.38 0.29
N SER A 99 0.55 -10.14 0.76
CA SER A 99 0.12 -9.80 2.11
C SER A 99 -0.98 -8.78 2.07
N THR A 100 -2.07 -9.07 2.77
CA THR A 100 -3.05 -8.04 3.12
C THR A 100 -2.49 -7.09 4.17
N PHE A 101 -3.05 -5.87 4.23
CA PHE A 101 -2.69 -4.85 5.20
C PHE A 101 -3.87 -3.95 5.56
N LEU A 102 -3.79 -3.33 6.73
CA LEU A 102 -4.70 -2.27 7.17
C LEU A 102 -3.92 -0.97 7.37
N ALA A 103 -4.52 0.15 6.96
CA ALA A 103 -3.90 1.45 7.13
C ALA A 103 -4.89 2.53 7.60
N ARG A 104 -4.35 3.52 8.31
CA ARG A 104 -5.08 4.70 8.79
C ARG A 104 -4.57 5.95 8.10
N LYS A 105 -5.47 6.89 7.80
CA LYS A 105 -5.06 8.16 7.22
C LYS A 105 -4.16 8.92 8.20
N ALA A 106 -3.01 9.38 7.73
CA ALA A 106 -2.11 10.20 8.53
C ALA A 106 -2.82 11.49 8.94
N LYS A 107 -2.76 11.84 10.23
CA LYS A 107 -3.23 13.13 10.71
C LYS A 107 -2.21 14.19 10.27
N GLN A 108 -2.68 15.25 9.63
CA GLN A 108 -1.89 16.46 9.37
C GLN A 108 -1.53 17.16 10.68
#